data_AF-A0A1G9ATS9-F1
#
_entry.id   AF-A0A1G9ATS9-F1
#
_cell.length_a   1.000
_cell.length_b   1.000
_cell.length_c   1.000
_cell.angle_alpha   90.00
_cell.angle_beta   90.00
_cell.angle_gamma   90.00
#
_symmetry.space_group_name_H-M   'P 1'
#
loop_
_entity.id
_entity.type
_entity.pdbx_description
1 polymer ?
#
loop_
_entity_poly.entity_id
_entity_poly.type
_entity_poly.pdbx_seq_one_letter_code
_entity_poly.pdbx_strand_id
1 'polypeptide(L)'
;MGSRKGSAGRPRAQPSQDFSPEDHERLGVIGAMSDRITVISDAIAAAIRDYRKRQGMTREELAVELWDAGAPQAMSAAVVGYIETGRRDKDGARRREVTVDELALFARAMKTTVAELLGEHASMLGLDQAPPCPSCERRKHSGPVQDQVRADVELFDELEDFEPTLVEVAYALAREIDTGSEKLPSLTRELRHTLHELTSSRQRPPAEEDDLDDAGDPD
;
A
#
# COMPACT_ATOMS: atom_id res chain seq x y z
N MET A 1 28.96 0.48 -75.76
CA MET A 1 27.64 0.90 -75.24
C MET A 1 27.78 1.20 -73.76
N GLY A 2 28.02 2.46 -73.40
CA GLY A 2 28.16 2.91 -72.01
C GLY A 2 26.91 3.65 -71.57
N SER A 3 26.19 3.11 -70.58
CA SER A 3 25.01 3.74 -69.98
C SER A 3 25.41 4.76 -68.92
N ARG A 4 24.95 5.99 -69.12
CA ARG A 4 25.11 7.15 -68.24
C ARG A 4 24.26 6.96 -66.97
N LYS A 5 24.87 7.18 -65.79
CA LYS A 5 24.18 7.27 -64.49
C LYS A 5 23.51 8.64 -64.37
N GLY A 6 22.20 8.65 -64.07
CA GLY A 6 21.43 9.85 -63.73
C GLY A 6 21.65 10.28 -62.29
N SER A 7 21.89 11.58 -62.10
CA SER A 7 21.98 12.26 -60.81
C SER A 7 20.60 12.74 -60.35
N ALA A 8 20.10 12.23 -59.23
CA ALA A 8 18.95 12.79 -58.53
C ALA A 8 19.43 13.70 -57.39
N GLY A 9 19.22 15.01 -57.54
CA GLY A 9 19.48 16.00 -56.49
C GLY A 9 18.49 15.86 -55.34
N ARG A 10 19.00 15.85 -54.11
CA ARG A 10 18.18 15.99 -52.88
C ARG A 10 17.89 17.46 -52.62
N PRO A 11 16.65 17.83 -52.24
CA PRO A 11 16.36 19.20 -51.80
C PRO A 11 16.95 19.45 -50.40
N ARG A 12 17.64 20.59 -50.26
CA ARG A 12 18.09 21.16 -48.99
C ARG A 12 16.87 21.73 -48.26
N ALA A 13 16.49 21.13 -47.14
CA ALA A 13 15.56 21.75 -46.20
C ALA A 13 16.26 22.92 -45.50
N GLN A 14 15.70 24.12 -45.61
CA GLN A 14 16.11 25.28 -44.81
C GLN A 14 15.48 25.17 -43.41
N PRO A 15 16.20 25.49 -42.32
CA PRO A 15 15.57 25.78 -41.05
C PRO A 15 15.41 27.31 -40.91
N SER A 16 14.20 27.82 -41.09
CA SER A 16 13.79 29.09 -40.52
C SER A 16 12.61 28.81 -39.60
N GLN A 17 12.91 28.42 -38.37
CA GLN A 17 11.95 28.54 -37.28
C GLN A 17 12.32 29.82 -36.53
N ASP A 18 11.69 30.92 -36.95
CA ASP A 18 11.56 32.10 -36.11
C ASP A 18 10.68 31.70 -34.92
N PHE A 19 11.32 31.44 -33.78
CA PHE A 19 10.61 31.21 -32.52
C PHE A 19 9.95 32.52 -32.09
N SER A 20 8.66 32.44 -31.72
CA SER A 20 7.92 33.59 -31.20
C SER A 20 8.52 34.05 -29.87
N PRO A 21 8.43 35.33 -29.49
CA PRO A 21 8.79 35.79 -28.13
C PRO A 21 8.14 34.97 -27.01
N GLU A 22 6.93 34.44 -27.24
CA GLU A 22 6.22 33.56 -26.30
C GLU A 22 6.87 32.17 -26.16
N ASP A 23 7.55 31.68 -27.21
CA ASP A 23 8.31 30.42 -27.17
C ASP A 23 9.60 30.58 -26.36
N HIS A 24 10.24 31.75 -26.40
CA HIS A 24 11.40 32.06 -25.56
C HIS A 24 11.03 32.15 -24.07
N GLU A 25 9.86 32.68 -23.74
CA GLU A 25 9.37 32.72 -22.35
C GLU A 25 9.03 31.31 -21.83
N ARG A 26 8.39 30.47 -22.66
CA ARG A 26 8.16 29.06 -22.33
C ARG A 26 9.46 28.26 -22.18
N LEU A 27 10.46 28.51 -23.03
CA LEU A 27 11.78 27.88 -22.92
C LEU A 27 12.53 28.31 -21.64
N GLY A 28 12.37 29.56 -21.21
CA GLY A 28 12.92 30.06 -19.94
C GLY A 28 12.29 29.40 -18.71
N VAL A 29 10.98 29.17 -18.74
CA VAL A 29 10.26 28.43 -17.66
C VAL A 29 10.66 26.95 -17.64
N ILE A 30 10.82 26.31 -18.81
CA ILE A 30 11.27 24.91 -18.91
C ILE A 30 12.70 24.75 -18.38
N GLY A 31 13.60 25.70 -18.66
CA GLY A 31 14.96 25.71 -18.11
C GLY A 31 14.96 25.79 -16.58
N ALA A 32 14.21 26.73 -16.00
CA ALA A 32 14.10 26.88 -14.55
C ALA A 32 13.41 25.67 -13.86
N MET A 33 12.47 24.99 -14.54
CA MET A 33 11.87 23.75 -14.04
C MET A 33 12.85 22.56 -14.13
N SER A 34 13.64 22.47 -15.21
CA SER A 34 14.65 21.41 -15.39
C SER A 34 15.76 21.50 -14.32
N ASP A 35 16.17 22.72 -13.95
CA ASP A 35 17.09 22.94 -12.83
C ASP A 35 16.49 22.47 -11.49
N ARG A 36 15.18 22.64 -11.27
CA ARG A 36 14.53 22.17 -10.03
C ARG A 36 14.39 20.65 -9.98
N ILE A 37 14.01 20.01 -11.08
CA ILE A 37 13.86 18.55 -11.14
C ILE A 37 15.20 17.86 -10.90
N THR A 38 16.28 18.43 -11.43
CA THR A 38 17.64 17.90 -11.19
C THR A 38 18.07 18.05 -9.73
N VAL A 39 17.71 19.14 -9.05
CA VAL A 39 17.94 19.32 -7.60
C VAL A 39 17.20 18.25 -6.78
N ILE A 40 15.90 18.01 -7.05
CA ILE A 40 15.13 16.97 -6.34
C ILE A 40 15.71 15.58 -6.61
N SER A 41 16.07 15.28 -7.86
CA SER A 41 16.71 14.01 -8.23
C SER A 41 18.05 13.81 -7.54
N ASP A 42 18.82 14.88 -7.31
CA ASP A 42 20.08 14.82 -6.57
C ASP A 42 19.88 14.56 -5.07
N ALA A 43 18.86 15.18 -4.46
CA ALA A 43 18.49 14.91 -3.07
C ALA A 43 18.08 13.44 -2.87
N ILE A 44 17.20 12.93 -3.74
CA ILE A 44 16.77 11.52 -3.70
C ILE A 44 17.98 10.58 -3.88
N ALA A 45 18.84 10.85 -4.88
CA ALA A 45 20.01 10.04 -5.15
C ALA A 45 21.03 10.04 -3.98
N ALA A 46 21.15 11.16 -3.27
CA ALA A 46 21.95 11.24 -2.05
C ALA A 46 21.33 10.41 -0.92
N ALA A 47 20.02 10.52 -0.69
CA ALA A 47 19.31 9.74 0.33
C ALA A 47 19.45 8.22 0.11
N ILE A 48 19.29 7.75 -1.12
CA ILE A 48 19.51 6.35 -1.51
C ILE A 48 20.94 5.91 -1.20
N ARG A 49 21.93 6.70 -1.63
CA ARG A 49 23.34 6.39 -1.43
C ARG A 49 23.71 6.33 0.05
N ASP A 50 23.19 7.26 0.84
CA ASP A 50 23.46 7.34 2.26
C ASP A 50 22.81 6.19 3.02
N TYR A 51 21.58 5.82 2.67
CA TYR A 51 20.97 4.61 3.20
C TYR A 51 21.83 3.37 2.91
N ARG A 52 22.22 3.17 1.64
CA ARG A 52 23.03 2.02 1.24
C ARG A 52 24.34 1.97 2.03
N LYS A 53 25.02 3.11 2.18
CA LYS A 53 26.25 3.21 2.97
C LYS A 53 26.04 2.93 4.46
N ARG A 54 24.96 3.44 5.06
CA ARG A 54 24.63 3.20 6.48
C ARG A 54 24.37 1.72 6.75
N GLN A 55 23.78 1.01 5.80
CA GLN A 55 23.51 -0.43 5.90
C GLN A 55 24.71 -1.30 5.49
N GLY A 56 25.85 -0.71 5.10
CA GLY A 56 27.02 -1.47 4.63
C GLY A 56 26.79 -2.21 3.31
N MET A 57 25.75 -1.87 2.56
CA MET A 57 25.37 -2.58 1.33
C MET A 57 26.21 -2.17 0.13
N THR A 58 26.54 -3.16 -0.69
CA THR A 58 27.00 -3.00 -2.07
C THR A 58 25.84 -2.59 -2.98
N ARG A 59 26.14 -2.14 -4.21
CA ARG A 59 25.09 -1.80 -5.18
C ARG A 59 24.40 -3.05 -5.71
N GLU A 60 25.12 -4.15 -5.74
CA GLU A 60 24.66 -5.48 -6.09
C GLU A 60 23.61 -5.96 -5.08
N GLU A 61 23.89 -5.85 -3.78
CA GLU A 61 22.93 -6.20 -2.73
C GLU A 61 21.70 -5.29 -2.77
N LEU A 62 21.87 -3.98 -2.96
CA LEU A 62 20.72 -3.08 -3.10
C LEU A 62 19.88 -3.40 -4.36
N ALA A 63 20.51 -3.86 -5.45
CA ALA A 63 19.77 -4.31 -6.63
C ALA A 63 18.94 -5.56 -6.36
N VAL A 64 19.44 -6.49 -5.55
CA VAL A 64 18.68 -7.67 -5.10
C VAL A 64 17.47 -7.26 -4.27
N GLU A 65 17.65 -6.38 -3.29
CA GLU A 65 16.54 -5.84 -2.47
C GLU A 65 15.47 -5.15 -3.33
N LEU A 66 15.88 -4.45 -4.39
CA LEU A 66 14.95 -3.85 -5.34
C LEU A 66 14.15 -4.90 -6.11
N TRP A 67 14.75 -6.03 -6.50
CA TRP A 67 14.04 -7.13 -7.15
C TRP A 67 13.02 -7.78 -6.22
N ASP A 68 13.39 -7.98 -4.95
CA ASP A 68 12.48 -8.50 -3.93
C ASP A 68 11.31 -7.53 -3.66
N ALA A 69 11.54 -6.22 -3.84
CA ALA A 69 10.51 -5.19 -3.81
C ALA A 69 9.66 -5.11 -5.11
N GLY A 70 9.96 -5.93 -6.12
CA GLY A 70 9.23 -6.02 -7.39
C GLY A 70 9.81 -5.20 -8.54
N ALA A 71 11.03 -4.68 -8.42
CA ALA A 71 11.72 -4.04 -9.53
C ALA A 71 12.07 -5.07 -10.63
N PRO A 72 12.09 -4.67 -11.91
CA PRO A 72 12.52 -5.56 -12.98
C PRO A 72 14.00 -5.96 -12.80
N GLN A 73 14.38 -7.15 -13.26
CA GLN A 73 15.78 -7.63 -13.20
C GLN A 73 16.78 -6.70 -13.93
N ALA A 74 16.29 -5.86 -14.85
CA ALA A 74 17.08 -4.80 -15.47
C ALA A 74 17.63 -3.77 -14.46
N MET A 75 17.02 -3.66 -13.27
CA MET A 75 17.47 -2.85 -12.14
C MET A 75 18.73 -3.46 -11.51
N SER A 76 19.83 -3.42 -12.26
CA SER A 76 21.13 -3.98 -11.87
C SER A 76 21.96 -3.02 -11.03
N ALA A 77 23.06 -3.51 -10.43
CA ALA A 77 24.04 -2.69 -9.71
C ALA A 77 24.56 -1.49 -10.53
N ALA A 78 24.73 -1.67 -11.84
CA ALA A 78 25.10 -0.58 -12.74
C ALA A 78 24.00 0.49 -12.82
N VAL A 79 22.74 0.09 -12.92
CA VAL A 79 21.59 1.01 -12.95
C VAL A 79 21.47 1.76 -11.62
N VAL A 80 21.61 1.06 -10.49
CA VAL A 80 21.70 1.69 -9.16
C VAL A 80 22.84 2.72 -9.13
N GLY A 81 24.01 2.39 -9.65
CA GLY A 81 25.13 3.34 -9.77
C GLY A 81 24.81 4.56 -10.64
N TYR A 82 24.08 4.38 -11.73
CA TYR A 82 23.65 5.48 -12.61
C TYR A 82 22.61 6.39 -11.94
N ILE A 83 21.70 5.82 -11.14
CA ILE A 83 20.72 6.55 -10.33
C ILE A 83 21.45 7.38 -9.28
N GLU A 84 22.33 6.75 -8.50
CA GLU A 84 23.07 7.44 -7.44
C GLU A 84 23.94 8.58 -7.98
N THR A 85 24.58 8.38 -9.12
CA THR A 85 25.52 9.38 -9.69
C THR A 85 24.84 10.39 -10.60
N GLY A 86 23.64 10.09 -11.09
CA GLY A 86 22.93 10.92 -12.07
C GLY A 86 23.58 10.95 -13.46
N ARG A 87 24.59 10.09 -13.72
CA ARG A 87 25.40 10.08 -14.95
C ARG A 87 25.79 11.47 -15.43
N ARG A 88 26.50 12.21 -14.56
CA ARG A 88 26.87 13.60 -14.84
C ARG A 88 27.63 13.74 -16.16
N ASP A 89 27.37 14.81 -16.88
CA ASP A 89 28.17 15.19 -18.05
C ASP A 89 29.49 15.86 -17.64
N LYS A 90 30.22 16.32 -18.67
CA LYS A 90 31.50 17.03 -18.51
C LYS A 90 31.37 18.37 -17.77
N ASP A 91 30.17 18.96 -17.77
CA ASP A 91 29.87 20.23 -17.12
C ASP A 91 29.33 20.01 -15.70
N GLY A 92 29.24 18.75 -15.26
CA GLY A 92 28.76 18.33 -13.95
C GLY A 92 27.23 18.25 -13.84
N ALA A 93 26.50 18.53 -14.92
CA ALA A 93 25.05 18.50 -14.93
C ALA A 93 24.54 17.05 -14.91
N ARG A 94 23.49 16.81 -14.12
CA ARG A 94 22.83 15.51 -14.02
C ARG A 94 22.13 15.22 -15.36
N ARG A 95 22.42 14.06 -15.95
CA ARG A 95 21.77 13.62 -17.20
C ARG A 95 20.68 12.57 -17.02
N ARG A 96 20.60 11.97 -15.84
CA ARG A 96 19.65 10.91 -15.53
C ARG A 96 18.88 11.28 -14.28
N GLU A 97 17.64 11.68 -14.46
CA GLU A 97 16.70 11.93 -13.36
C GLU A 97 16.31 10.62 -12.66
N VAL A 98 15.74 10.76 -11.46
CA VAL A 98 15.10 9.64 -10.77
C VAL A 98 13.62 9.65 -11.17
N THR A 99 13.12 8.53 -11.70
CA THR A 99 11.71 8.44 -12.08
C THR A 99 10.82 8.21 -10.85
N VAL A 100 9.51 8.45 -10.99
CA VAL A 100 8.53 8.18 -9.92
C VAL A 100 8.50 6.69 -9.55
N ASP A 101 8.56 5.80 -10.56
CA ASP A 101 8.58 4.35 -10.34
C ASP A 101 9.83 3.94 -9.56
N GLU A 102 11.00 4.50 -9.92
CA GLU A 102 12.24 4.27 -9.19
C GLU A 102 12.13 4.73 -7.75
N LEU A 103 11.66 5.95 -7.53
CA LEU A 103 11.47 6.51 -6.18
C LEU A 103 10.57 5.61 -5.32
N ALA A 104 9.43 5.15 -5.86
CA ALA A 104 8.52 4.25 -5.14
C ALA A 104 9.15 2.88 -4.85
N LEU A 105 9.91 2.32 -5.79
CA LEU A 105 10.62 1.06 -5.60
C LEU A 105 11.73 1.16 -4.55
N PHE A 106 12.52 2.24 -4.55
CA PHE A 106 13.50 2.48 -3.50
C PHE A 106 12.85 2.67 -2.13
N ALA A 107 11.77 3.45 -2.04
CA ALA A 107 11.03 3.61 -0.79
C ALA A 107 10.61 2.25 -0.22
N ARG A 108 10.03 1.40 -1.06
CA ARG A 108 9.61 0.05 -0.68
C ARG A 108 10.79 -0.85 -0.27
N ALA A 109 11.83 -0.95 -1.09
CA ALA A 109 12.99 -1.78 -0.81
C ALA A 109 13.71 -1.36 0.48
N MET A 110 13.82 -0.05 0.70
CA MET A 110 14.48 0.52 1.87
C MET A 110 13.57 0.55 3.11
N LYS A 111 12.31 0.14 2.98
CA LYS A 111 11.26 0.19 4.03
C LYS A 111 11.09 1.59 4.64
N THR A 112 11.09 2.59 3.77
CA THR A 112 10.95 4.02 4.09
C THR A 112 9.80 4.60 3.27
N THR A 113 9.40 5.83 3.59
CA THR A 113 8.38 6.54 2.81
C THR A 113 9.00 7.32 1.65
N VAL A 114 8.19 7.61 0.64
CA VAL A 114 8.60 8.52 -0.45
C VAL A 114 8.94 9.91 0.09
N ALA A 115 8.19 10.39 1.09
CA ALA A 115 8.43 11.67 1.76
C ALA A 115 9.83 11.72 2.40
N GLU A 116 10.25 10.65 3.09
CA GLU A 116 11.59 10.57 3.68
C GLU A 116 12.70 10.61 2.62
N LEU A 117 12.50 9.99 1.46
CA LEU A 117 13.45 10.05 0.34
C LEU A 117 13.50 11.43 -0.34
N LEU A 118 12.41 12.18 -0.31
CA LEU A 118 12.34 13.54 -0.85
C LEU A 118 12.98 14.58 0.08
N GLY A 119 13.13 14.28 1.37
CA GLY A 119 13.76 15.16 2.35
C GLY A 119 13.06 16.52 2.44
N GLU A 120 13.84 17.61 2.36
CA GLU A 120 13.30 18.98 2.43
C GLU A 120 12.29 19.31 1.31
N HIS A 121 12.38 18.58 0.19
CA HIS A 121 11.48 18.76 -0.95
C HIS A 121 10.11 18.09 -0.75
N ALA A 122 9.92 17.24 0.27
CA ALA A 122 8.62 16.61 0.53
C ALA A 122 7.50 17.65 0.71
N SER A 123 7.81 18.76 1.39
CA SER A 123 6.90 19.89 1.60
C SER A 123 6.36 20.50 0.29
N MET A 124 7.08 20.36 -0.82
CA MET A 124 6.66 20.86 -2.14
C MET A 124 5.51 20.06 -2.75
N LEU A 125 5.34 18.79 -2.34
CA LEU A 125 4.28 17.92 -2.83
C LEU A 125 2.99 18.03 -2.00
N GLY A 126 2.99 18.84 -0.94
CA GLY A 126 1.80 19.45 -0.33
C GLY A 126 0.72 18.54 0.27
N LEU A 127 0.78 17.21 0.10
CA LEU A 127 -0.29 16.28 0.45
C LEU A 127 0.28 14.91 0.87
N ASP A 128 1.01 14.86 1.99
CA ASP A 128 1.46 13.58 2.59
C ASP A 128 0.32 12.80 3.28
N GLN A 129 -0.85 13.42 3.43
CA GLN A 129 -2.07 12.68 3.71
C GLN A 129 -2.83 12.53 2.41
N ALA A 130 -2.77 11.32 1.83
CA ALA A 130 -3.77 10.93 0.87
C ALA A 130 -5.14 11.28 1.48
N PRO A 131 -6.00 12.03 0.77
CA PRO A 131 -7.33 12.31 1.27
C PRO A 131 -7.96 10.98 1.65
N PRO A 132 -8.71 10.94 2.77
CA PRO A 132 -9.25 9.71 3.29
C PRO A 132 -9.91 8.91 2.17
N CYS A 133 -9.29 7.79 1.83
CA CYS A 133 -9.78 6.92 0.78
C CYS A 133 -11.12 6.37 1.28
N PRO A 134 -12.28 6.72 0.68
CA PRO A 134 -13.57 6.40 1.27
C PRO A 134 -13.82 4.89 1.35
N SER A 135 -13.17 4.10 0.50
CA SER A 135 -13.17 2.63 0.56
C SER A 135 -12.21 2.08 1.62
N CYS A 136 -11.15 2.81 1.97
CA CYS A 136 -10.17 2.44 2.99
C CYS A 136 -10.68 2.81 4.39
N GLU A 137 -11.38 3.94 4.54
CA GLU A 137 -12.09 4.30 5.77
C GLU A 137 -13.23 3.35 6.07
N ARG A 138 -14.05 3.00 5.06
CA ARG A 138 -15.09 1.96 5.20
C ARG A 138 -14.56 0.59 5.61
N ARG A 139 -13.27 0.33 5.41
CA ARG A 139 -12.61 -0.92 5.87
C ARG A 139 -11.94 -0.77 7.24
N LYS A 140 -11.61 0.45 7.67
CA LYS A 140 -10.94 0.74 8.94
C LYS A 140 -11.92 0.98 10.08
N HIS A 141 -13.09 1.51 9.78
CA HIS A 141 -14.16 1.65 10.76
C HIS A 141 -15.01 0.39 10.71
N SER A 142 -14.96 -0.38 11.81
CA SER A 142 -16.12 -1.16 12.24
C SER A 142 -17.35 -0.25 12.14
N GLY A 143 -18.46 -0.77 11.62
CA GLY A 143 -19.67 0.04 11.60
C GLY A 143 -20.25 0.17 13.01
N PRO A 144 -21.37 0.91 13.17
CA PRO A 144 -21.93 1.22 14.47
C PRO A 144 -22.27 -0.02 15.30
N VAL A 145 -22.62 -1.14 14.66
CA VAL A 145 -22.93 -2.39 15.37
C VAL A 145 -21.66 -3.06 15.87
N GLN A 146 -20.63 -3.15 15.04
CA GLN A 146 -19.35 -3.74 15.45
C GLN A 146 -18.65 -2.90 16.53
N ASP A 147 -18.76 -1.57 16.48
CA ASP A 147 -18.26 -0.69 17.54
C ASP A 147 -18.96 -0.94 18.87
N GLN A 148 -20.30 -1.03 18.87
CA GLN A 148 -21.06 -1.31 20.09
C GLN A 148 -20.74 -2.70 20.66
N VAL A 149 -20.65 -3.73 19.80
CA VAL A 149 -20.29 -5.09 20.25
C VAL A 149 -18.89 -5.13 20.87
N ARG A 150 -17.93 -4.37 20.33
CA ARG A 150 -16.59 -4.26 20.94
C ARG A 150 -16.66 -3.59 22.31
N ALA A 151 -17.39 -2.49 22.44
CA ALA A 151 -17.58 -1.83 23.73
C ALA A 151 -18.28 -2.73 24.77
N ASP A 152 -19.25 -3.54 24.32
CA ASP A 152 -19.93 -4.50 25.18
C ASP A 152 -18.99 -5.64 25.63
N VAL A 153 -18.18 -6.20 24.72
CA VAL A 153 -17.19 -7.24 25.07
C VAL A 153 -16.13 -6.69 26.03
N GLU A 154 -15.63 -5.47 25.82
CA GLU A 154 -14.68 -4.81 26.73
C GLU A 154 -15.28 -4.57 28.14
N LEU A 155 -16.61 -4.37 28.23
CA LEU A 155 -17.31 -4.28 29.52
C LEU A 155 -17.39 -5.64 30.23
N PHE A 156 -17.42 -6.73 29.47
CA PHE A 156 -17.36 -8.11 29.96
C PHE A 156 -15.92 -8.62 29.87
N ASP A 157 -15.01 -7.99 30.62
CA ASP A 157 -13.55 -8.28 30.70
C ASP A 157 -13.23 -9.79 30.79
N GLU A 158 -14.12 -10.59 31.39
CA GLU A 158 -13.99 -12.05 31.51
C GLU A 158 -14.35 -12.84 30.24
N LEU A 159 -15.17 -12.31 29.34
CA LEU A 159 -15.72 -13.05 28.19
C LEU A 159 -14.66 -13.38 27.14
N GLU A 160 -13.68 -12.49 26.95
CA GLU A 160 -12.58 -12.69 26.00
C GLU A 160 -11.61 -13.79 26.47
N ASP A 161 -11.47 -13.95 27.79
CA ASP A 161 -10.65 -15.00 28.41
C ASP A 161 -11.34 -16.37 28.41
N PHE A 162 -12.68 -16.41 28.54
CA PHE A 162 -13.43 -17.67 28.61
C PHE A 162 -13.84 -18.22 27.24
N GLU A 163 -14.25 -17.37 26.30
CA GLU A 163 -14.84 -17.81 25.03
C GLU A 163 -14.35 -16.96 23.82
N PRO A 164 -13.04 -16.99 23.50
CA PRO A 164 -12.45 -16.15 22.44
C PRO A 164 -13.03 -16.41 21.05
N THR A 165 -13.44 -17.66 20.78
CA THR A 165 -14.09 -18.03 19.52
C THR A 165 -15.46 -17.39 19.36
N LEU A 166 -16.21 -17.20 20.46
CA LEU A 166 -17.51 -16.54 20.45
C LEU A 166 -17.37 -15.04 20.22
N VAL A 167 -16.35 -14.42 20.80
CA VAL A 167 -16.01 -13.00 20.58
C VAL A 167 -15.67 -12.75 19.11
N GLU A 168 -14.84 -13.59 18.50
CA GLU A 168 -14.52 -13.51 17.07
C GLU A 168 -15.76 -13.66 16.17
N VAL A 169 -16.65 -14.61 16.50
CA VAL A 169 -17.92 -14.78 15.77
C VAL A 169 -18.82 -13.56 15.93
N ALA A 170 -18.89 -12.96 17.12
CA ALA A 170 -19.67 -11.76 17.37
C ALA A 170 -19.16 -10.56 16.54
N TYR A 171 -17.84 -10.36 16.48
CA TYR A 171 -17.24 -9.32 15.63
C TYR A 171 -17.47 -9.56 14.15
N ALA A 172 -17.34 -10.81 13.69
CA ALA A 172 -17.60 -11.16 12.30
C ALA A 172 -19.07 -10.92 11.90
N LEU A 173 -20.01 -11.28 12.76
CA LEU A 173 -21.44 -11.06 12.52
C LEU A 173 -21.80 -9.58 12.54
N ALA A 174 -21.28 -8.82 13.51
CA ALA A 174 -21.51 -7.39 13.59
C ALA A 174 -21.02 -6.66 12.33
N ARG A 175 -19.86 -7.08 11.79
CA ARG A 175 -19.36 -6.58 10.50
C ARG A 175 -20.27 -6.91 9.32
N GLU A 176 -20.84 -8.11 9.27
CA GLU A 176 -21.81 -8.48 8.23
C GLU A 176 -23.09 -7.65 8.32
N ILE A 177 -23.50 -7.25 9.54
CA ILE A 177 -24.63 -6.34 9.76
C ILE A 177 -24.31 -4.95 9.21
N ASP A 178 -23.16 -4.40 9.59
CA ASP A 178 -22.74 -3.06 9.18
C ASP A 178 -22.52 -2.93 7.66
N THR A 179 -22.13 -4.03 7.01
CA THR A 179 -21.92 -4.09 5.55
C THR A 179 -23.19 -4.40 4.75
N GLY A 180 -24.32 -4.70 5.42
CA GLY A 180 -25.60 -4.94 4.76
C GLY A 180 -25.65 -6.25 3.97
N SER A 181 -25.09 -7.32 4.52
CA SER A 181 -25.03 -8.63 3.86
C SER A 181 -26.42 -9.21 3.57
N GLU A 182 -26.65 -9.69 2.35
CA GLU A 182 -27.91 -10.38 1.96
C GLU A 182 -28.18 -11.64 2.79
N LYS A 183 -27.15 -12.16 3.47
CA LYS A 183 -27.21 -13.38 4.30
C LYS A 183 -27.68 -13.13 5.73
N LEU A 184 -27.82 -11.86 6.16
CA LEU A 184 -28.22 -11.50 7.52
C LEU A 184 -29.51 -12.17 8.02
N PRO A 185 -30.58 -12.31 7.21
CA PRO A 185 -31.79 -12.99 7.67
C PRO A 185 -31.56 -14.48 7.95
N SER A 186 -30.66 -15.13 7.21
CA SER A 186 -30.30 -16.54 7.43
C SER A 186 -29.47 -16.70 8.70
N LEU A 187 -28.42 -15.87 8.84
CA LEU A 187 -27.53 -15.89 10.00
C LEU A 187 -28.27 -15.56 11.30
N THR A 188 -29.22 -14.62 11.26
CA THR A 188 -30.07 -14.29 12.43
C THR A 188 -30.96 -15.46 12.84
N ARG A 189 -31.46 -16.23 11.86
CA ARG A 189 -32.30 -17.40 12.12
C ARG A 189 -31.49 -18.52 12.76
N GLU A 190 -30.29 -18.78 12.23
CA GLU A 190 -29.36 -19.78 12.76
C GLU A 190 -28.91 -19.42 14.18
N LEU A 191 -28.52 -18.17 14.43
CA LEU A 191 -28.12 -17.71 15.76
C LEU A 191 -29.25 -17.88 16.80
N ARG A 192 -30.49 -17.50 16.44
CA ARG A 192 -31.65 -17.69 17.32
C ARG A 192 -31.90 -19.17 17.63
N HIS A 193 -31.70 -20.04 16.64
CA HIS A 193 -31.84 -21.48 16.84
C HIS A 193 -30.78 -22.01 17.81
N THR A 194 -29.51 -21.67 17.61
CA THR A 194 -28.41 -22.09 18.49
C THR A 194 -28.58 -21.54 19.91
N LEU A 195 -28.96 -20.27 20.08
CA LEU A 195 -29.22 -19.69 21.41
C LEU A 195 -30.41 -20.35 22.10
N HIS A 196 -31.44 -20.72 21.36
CA HIS A 196 -32.57 -21.47 21.90
C HIS A 196 -32.13 -22.86 22.38
N GLU A 197 -31.28 -23.58 21.62
CA GLU A 197 -30.74 -24.89 22.05
C GLU A 197 -29.85 -24.78 23.30
N LEU A 198 -28.99 -23.76 23.37
CA LEU A 198 -28.12 -23.53 24.52
C LEU A 198 -28.90 -23.12 25.78
N THR A 199 -29.93 -22.30 25.65
CA THR A 199 -30.78 -21.93 26.79
C THR A 199 -31.69 -23.06 27.23
N SER A 200 -32.25 -23.84 26.29
CA SER A 200 -33.09 -25.01 26.60
C SER A 200 -32.31 -26.13 27.26
N SER A 201 -31.06 -26.38 26.84
CA SER A 201 -30.19 -27.37 27.47
C SER A 201 -29.76 -26.98 28.88
N ARG A 202 -29.56 -25.67 29.15
CA ARG A 202 -29.29 -25.16 30.51
C ARG A 202 -30.50 -25.15 31.44
N GLN A 203 -31.71 -25.07 30.90
CA GLN A 203 -32.96 -25.04 31.68
C GLN A 203 -33.51 -26.43 32.02
N ARG A 204 -32.90 -27.52 31.57
CA ARG A 204 -33.32 -28.86 31.98
C ARG A 204 -32.94 -29.05 33.46
N PRO A 205 -33.90 -29.13 34.41
CA PRO A 205 -33.56 -29.52 35.76
C PRO A 205 -32.91 -30.91 35.71
N PRO A 206 -32.00 -31.26 36.64
CA PRO A 206 -31.51 -32.63 36.73
C PRO A 206 -32.72 -33.56 36.71
N ALA A 207 -32.64 -34.65 35.95
CA ALA A 207 -33.69 -35.67 35.99
C ALA A 207 -33.91 -35.99 37.47
N GLU A 208 -35.12 -35.76 37.98
CA GLU A 208 -35.47 -36.27 39.30
C GLU A 208 -35.21 -37.78 39.20
N GLU A 209 -34.16 -38.23 39.88
CA GLU A 209 -33.90 -39.65 40.03
C GLU A 209 -35.14 -40.20 40.71
N ASP A 210 -35.84 -41.04 39.96
CA ASP A 210 -37.02 -41.78 40.35
C ASP A 210 -36.63 -42.63 41.57
N ASP A 211 -36.79 -42.08 42.77
CA ASP A 211 -36.69 -42.80 44.05
C ASP A 211 -37.90 -43.76 44.16
N LEU A 212 -37.90 -44.77 43.29
CA LEU A 212 -38.64 -46.00 43.43
C LEU A 212 -37.67 -47.06 43.93
N ASP A 213 -37.54 -47.18 45.26
CA ASP A 213 -37.10 -48.42 45.87
C ASP A 213 -38.18 -48.91 46.85
N ASP A 214 -39.05 -49.73 46.26
CA ASP A 214 -39.76 -50.89 46.81
C ASP A 214 -39.45 -51.23 48.29
N ALA A 215 -40.24 -50.70 49.21
CA ALA A 215 -40.42 -51.32 50.52
C ALA A 215 -41.60 -52.30 50.42
N GLY A 216 -41.28 -53.52 50.01
CA GLY A 216 -42.23 -54.63 49.96
C GLY A 216 -42.96 -54.82 51.29
N ASP A 217 -44.26 -55.10 51.20
CA ASP A 217 -45.01 -55.75 52.27
C ASP A 217 -44.52 -57.19 52.43
N PRO A 218 -44.26 -57.63 53.68
CA PRO A 218 -44.62 -59.00 54.02
C PRO A 218 -45.33 -59.12 55.37
N ASP A 219 -46.47 -59.82 55.28
CA ASP A 219 -47.29 -60.58 56.25
C ASP A 219 -47.69 -59.97 57.61
#